data_AF-A0A511UWC9-F1
#
_entry.id   AF-A0A511UWC9-F1
#
_cell.length_a   1.000
_cell.length_b   1.000
_cell.length_c   1.000
_cell.angle_alpha   90.00
_cell.angle_beta   90.00
_cell.angle_gamma   90.00
#
_symmetry.space_group_name_H-M   'P 1'
#
loop_
_entity.id
_entity.type
_entity.pdbx_description
1 polymer ?
#
loop_
_entity_poly.entity_id
_entity_poly.type
_entity_poly.pdbx_seq_one_letter_code
_entity_poly.pdbx_strand_id
1 'polypeptide(L)'
;MFYLEGFSFLTVFLNPLLYWFILLMIISSYIRVRSERSDYGRKLFPMLSEMSHTWVISIVASMILSMFIYLTGIYITFEAILLISIVTVILSFNYRYRFLSPSYTLGLSFLMILVYSKLGIDTSRFPIESISGWLILTGMLLIVEAFLFYSVQRQQLYSEISPSYRGLWINQLYIRRSMFVPFIVYLPSGTVETASTFSTELISFQLTIFPFFIGLNEVVEQQEEVPLAQRKAKYIALLGVIVMSLAIGSYVISWFSWVTLCIAILGRLFIQYYVKADTMRSYYFALKDQLKVLTVIRDSYADRLGIESGDEIIRVNGSLIKNIDDFNEALYDEKNTIKIHAYNPITKTNKQIKRTISQKDKRNLGIVFIMKPYSDGGQS
;
A
#
# COMPACT_ATOMS: atom_id res chain seq x y z
N MET A 1 33.06 13.13 -19.33
CA MET A 1 33.54 11.91 -18.66
C MET A 1 33.13 12.04 -17.21
N PHE A 2 32.45 11.06 -16.60
CA PHE A 2 31.97 11.22 -15.21
C PHE A 2 32.99 10.64 -14.23
N TYR A 3 33.30 11.37 -13.16
CA TYR A 3 34.18 10.88 -12.10
C TYR A 3 33.31 10.41 -10.91
N LEU A 4 33.47 9.15 -10.50
CA LEU A 4 32.71 8.56 -9.41
C LEU A 4 33.52 8.62 -8.11
N GLU A 5 33.10 9.49 -7.20
CA GLU A 5 33.69 9.63 -5.86
C GLU A 5 33.12 8.57 -4.91
N GLY A 6 33.39 7.29 -5.19
CA GLY A 6 33.06 6.17 -4.32
C GLY A 6 31.57 6.00 -3.95
N PHE A 7 31.28 4.96 -3.16
CA PHE A 7 29.95 4.68 -2.63
C PHE A 7 29.93 5.03 -1.14
N SER A 8 29.11 6.01 -0.74
CA SER A 8 28.98 6.35 0.68
C SER A 8 27.76 5.68 1.26
N PHE A 9 27.93 4.52 1.88
CA PHE A 9 26.84 3.83 2.59
C PHE A 9 26.35 4.64 3.81
N LEU A 10 27.20 5.49 4.36
CA LEU A 10 26.91 6.29 5.57
C LEU A 10 25.90 7.42 5.32
N THR A 11 25.80 7.94 4.09
CA THR A 11 24.84 9.02 3.76
C THR A 11 23.39 8.59 3.88
N VAL A 12 23.12 7.28 3.81
CA VAL A 12 21.77 6.73 3.97
C VAL A 12 21.23 6.99 5.37
N PHE A 13 22.08 6.85 6.39
CA PHE A 13 21.73 7.13 7.78
C PHE A 13 21.62 8.62 8.08
N LEU A 14 22.03 9.50 7.15
CA LEU A 14 21.79 10.93 7.27
C LEU A 14 20.46 11.35 6.66
N ASN A 15 19.80 10.47 5.90
CA ASN A 15 18.57 10.83 5.20
C ASN A 15 17.38 10.90 6.17
N PRO A 16 16.73 12.08 6.34
CA PRO A 16 15.62 12.23 7.29
C PRO A 16 14.41 11.35 6.95
N LEU A 17 14.23 10.99 5.67
CA LEU A 17 13.14 10.10 5.26
C LEU A 17 13.23 8.71 5.88
N LEU A 18 14.44 8.19 6.11
CA LEU A 18 14.63 6.87 6.70
C LEU A 18 14.05 6.83 8.12
N TYR A 19 14.38 7.82 8.95
CA TYR A 19 13.87 7.93 10.32
C TYR A 19 12.38 8.20 10.34
N TRP A 20 11.91 9.08 9.45
CA TRP A 20 10.50 9.39 9.32
C TRP A 20 9.69 8.14 8.95
N PHE A 21 10.21 7.30 8.06
CA PHE A 21 9.59 6.04 7.70
C PHE A 21 9.45 5.08 8.89
N ILE A 22 10.52 4.88 9.67
CA ILE A 22 10.47 4.04 10.88
C ILE A 22 9.41 4.56 11.85
N LEU A 23 9.38 5.87 12.07
CA LEU A 23 8.40 6.53 12.93
C LEU A 23 6.97 6.33 12.43
N LEU A 24 6.70 6.58 11.15
CA LEU A 24 5.38 6.37 10.53
C LEU A 24 4.94 4.90 10.64
N MET A 25 5.86 3.97 10.45
CA MET A 25 5.58 2.53 10.55
C MET A 25 5.12 2.16 11.96
N ILE A 26 5.85 2.60 12.99
CA ILE A 26 5.50 2.34 14.39
C ILE A 26 4.16 3.00 14.75
N ILE A 27 3.97 4.27 14.39
CA ILE A 27 2.75 5.01 14.72
C ILE A 27 1.53 4.39 14.03
N SER A 28 1.62 4.09 12.72
CA SER A 28 0.49 3.51 11.99
C SER A 28 0.10 2.14 12.53
N SER A 29 1.09 1.28 12.81
CA SER A 29 0.86 -0.01 13.45
C SER A 29 0.25 0.14 14.84
N TYR A 30 0.68 1.13 15.63
CA TYR A 30 0.13 1.37 16.96
C TYR A 30 -1.33 1.83 16.90
N ILE A 31 -1.64 2.81 16.04
CA ILE A 31 -3.00 3.31 15.82
C ILE A 31 -3.92 2.16 15.37
N ARG A 32 -3.44 1.32 14.45
CA ARG A 32 -4.19 0.14 13.97
C ARG A 32 -4.48 -0.85 15.09
N VAL A 33 -3.47 -1.25 15.87
CA VAL A 33 -3.66 -2.20 16.98
C VAL A 33 -4.59 -1.64 18.05
N ARG A 34 -4.55 -0.32 18.30
CA ARG A 34 -5.48 0.34 19.22
C ARG A 34 -6.92 0.28 18.70
N SER A 35 -7.14 0.55 17.41
CA SER A 35 -8.45 0.39 16.75
C SER A 35 -8.91 -1.07 16.78
N GLU A 36 -8.06 -2.04 16.45
CA GLU A 36 -8.40 -3.48 16.52
C GLU A 36 -8.86 -3.90 17.92
N ARG A 37 -8.18 -3.43 18.98
CA ARG A 37 -8.57 -3.70 20.37
C ARG A 37 -9.88 -3.02 20.77
N SER A 38 -10.15 -1.83 20.23
CA SER A 38 -11.41 -1.11 20.47
C SER A 38 -12.59 -1.80 19.79
N ASP A 39 -12.37 -2.27 18.56
CA ASP A 39 -13.42 -2.85 17.72
C ASP A 39 -13.72 -4.31 18.12
N TYR A 40 -12.67 -5.10 18.39
CA TYR A 40 -12.77 -6.56 18.57
C TYR A 40 -12.33 -7.06 19.96
N GLY A 41 -11.94 -6.17 20.88
CA GLY A 41 -11.43 -6.54 22.21
C GLY A 41 -10.06 -7.21 22.21
N ARG A 42 -9.50 -7.52 21.03
CA ARG A 42 -8.20 -8.20 20.87
C ARG A 42 -7.49 -7.75 19.60
N LYS A 43 -6.20 -8.05 19.54
CA LYS A 43 -5.35 -7.82 18.36
C LYS A 43 -5.62 -8.90 17.31
N LEU A 44 -5.91 -8.50 16.07
CA LEU A 44 -6.16 -9.41 14.95
C LEU A 44 -4.87 -9.71 14.17
N PHE A 45 -4.00 -8.71 14.02
CA PHE A 45 -2.77 -8.84 13.23
C PHE A 45 -1.52 -8.46 14.03
N PRO A 46 -0.37 -9.13 13.82
CA PRO A 46 0.89 -8.75 14.44
C PRO A 46 1.29 -7.30 14.14
N MET A 47 2.15 -6.74 14.98
CA MET A 47 2.70 -5.40 14.74
C MET A 47 3.51 -5.45 13.44
N LEU A 48 3.50 -4.36 12.65
CA LEU A 48 4.21 -4.27 11.36
C LEU A 48 3.69 -5.19 10.25
N SER A 49 2.45 -5.68 10.37
CA SER A 49 1.83 -6.50 9.33
C SER A 49 1.64 -5.76 8.01
N GLU A 50 1.61 -4.41 7.99
CA GLU A 50 1.48 -3.63 6.75
C GLU A 50 2.66 -3.82 5.79
N MET A 51 3.84 -4.14 6.31
CA MET A 51 5.03 -4.45 5.51
C MET A 51 5.24 -5.95 5.33
N SER A 52 4.45 -6.78 6.01
CA SER A 52 4.63 -8.22 5.87
C SER A 52 4.37 -8.62 4.40
N HIS A 53 5.28 -9.42 3.85
CA HIS A 53 5.21 -9.90 2.46
C HIS A 53 5.41 -8.82 1.37
N THR A 54 5.88 -7.61 1.70
CA THR A 54 6.29 -6.60 0.69
C THR A 54 7.80 -6.54 0.47
N TRP A 55 8.59 -7.18 1.34
CA TRP A 55 10.06 -7.06 1.37
C TRP A 55 10.73 -7.65 0.13
N VAL A 56 10.23 -8.77 -0.39
CA VAL A 56 10.76 -9.39 -1.62
C VAL A 56 10.54 -8.46 -2.81
N ILE A 57 9.33 -7.91 -2.93
CA ILE A 57 8.99 -6.96 -4.00
C ILE A 57 9.85 -5.70 -3.84
N SER A 58 10.12 -5.26 -2.61
CA SER A 58 10.96 -4.09 -2.30
C SER A 58 12.38 -4.27 -2.79
N ILE A 59 13.00 -5.41 -2.48
CA ILE A 59 14.37 -5.72 -2.88
C ILE A 59 14.47 -5.81 -4.40
N VAL A 60 13.55 -6.54 -5.05
CA VAL A 60 13.53 -6.70 -6.50
C VAL A 60 13.34 -5.34 -7.19
N ALA A 61 12.37 -4.54 -6.74
CA ALA A 61 12.14 -3.19 -7.27
C ALA A 61 13.38 -2.29 -7.09
N SER A 62 14.01 -2.34 -5.92
CA SER A 62 15.21 -1.56 -5.61
C SER A 62 16.39 -1.91 -6.50
N MET A 63 16.61 -3.21 -6.78
CA MET A 63 17.65 -3.66 -7.70
C MET A 63 17.36 -3.20 -9.13
N ILE A 64 16.12 -3.34 -9.61
CA ILE A 64 15.72 -2.92 -10.95
C ILE A 64 15.88 -1.40 -11.13
N LEU A 65 15.41 -0.60 -10.16
CA LEU A 65 15.55 0.85 -10.16
C LEU A 65 17.01 1.28 -10.13
N SER A 66 17.82 0.68 -9.25
CA SER A 66 19.25 1.01 -9.14
C SER A 66 20.01 0.67 -10.43
N MET A 67 19.73 -0.49 -11.03
CA MET A 67 20.34 -0.90 -12.30
C MET A 67 19.93 0.04 -13.44
N PHE A 68 18.66 0.44 -13.49
CA PHE A 68 18.18 1.38 -14.49
C PHE A 68 18.83 2.76 -14.36
N ILE A 69 18.92 3.29 -13.14
CA ILE A 69 19.59 4.57 -12.87
C ILE A 69 21.06 4.48 -13.24
N TYR A 70 21.74 3.39 -12.89
CA TYR A 70 23.14 3.16 -13.25
C TYR A 70 23.35 3.20 -14.77
N LEU A 71 22.49 2.54 -15.54
CA LEU A 71 22.58 2.46 -17.01
C LEU A 71 22.23 3.77 -17.71
N THR A 72 21.25 4.51 -17.19
CA THR A 72 20.77 5.76 -17.81
C THR A 72 21.56 6.98 -17.38
N GLY A 73 22.29 6.91 -16.26
CA GLY A 73 23.01 8.05 -15.71
C GLY A 73 22.10 9.14 -15.14
N ILE A 74 20.83 8.83 -14.86
CA ILE A 74 19.89 9.79 -14.25
C ILE A 74 20.39 10.17 -12.86
N TYR A 75 20.59 11.46 -12.64
CA TYR A 75 21.01 12.00 -11.34
C TYR A 75 19.91 12.86 -10.71
N ILE A 76 19.95 12.95 -9.39
CA ILE A 76 19.01 13.73 -8.58
C ILE A 76 19.84 14.69 -7.72
N THR A 77 19.53 15.99 -7.78
CA THR A 77 20.23 16.99 -6.96
C THR A 77 19.80 16.92 -5.50
N PHE A 78 20.65 17.42 -4.60
CA PHE A 78 20.41 17.36 -3.15
C PHE A 78 19.13 18.10 -2.76
N GLU A 79 18.91 19.28 -3.34
CA GLU A 79 17.72 20.12 -3.15
C GLU A 79 16.45 19.35 -3.47
N ALA A 80 16.54 18.47 -4.46
CA ALA A 80 15.42 17.73 -4.98
C ALA A 80 15.09 16.50 -4.12
N ILE A 81 16.12 15.82 -3.59
CA ILE A 81 15.98 14.81 -2.52
C ILE A 81 15.30 15.44 -1.30
N LEU A 82 15.75 16.63 -0.88
CA LEU A 82 15.20 17.35 0.27
C LEU A 82 13.73 17.72 0.02
N LEU A 83 13.41 18.25 -1.17
CA LEU A 83 12.05 18.62 -1.52
C LEU A 83 11.10 17.42 -1.60
N ILE A 84 11.53 16.29 -2.19
CA ILE A 84 10.76 15.04 -2.13
C ILE A 84 10.55 14.58 -0.69
N SER A 85 11.58 14.73 0.16
CA SER A 85 11.50 14.39 1.57
C SER A 85 10.43 15.20 2.30
N ILE A 86 10.43 16.53 2.11
CA ILE A 86 9.43 17.43 2.70
C ILE A 86 8.02 17.07 2.22
N VAL A 87 7.82 16.91 0.91
CA VAL A 87 6.51 16.57 0.34
C VAL A 87 6.01 15.23 0.88
N THR A 88 6.89 14.22 0.99
CA THR A 88 6.54 12.92 1.54
C THR A 88 6.12 13.01 3.01
N VAL A 89 6.86 13.78 3.82
CA VAL A 89 6.50 14.05 5.23
C VAL A 89 5.12 14.69 5.32
N ILE A 90 4.85 15.74 4.54
CA ILE A 90 3.56 16.44 4.51
C ILE A 90 2.42 15.49 4.13
N LEU A 91 2.57 14.72 3.04
CA LEU A 91 1.53 13.80 2.56
C LEU A 91 1.26 12.66 3.55
N SER A 92 2.26 12.27 4.32
CA SER A 92 2.16 11.20 5.31
C SER A 92 1.61 11.64 6.68
N PHE A 93 1.46 12.95 6.91
CA PHE A 93 1.10 13.51 8.21
C PHE A 93 -0.23 12.97 8.78
N ASN A 94 -1.18 12.61 7.91
CA ASN A 94 -2.46 12.03 8.32
C ASN A 94 -2.36 10.58 8.85
N TYR A 95 -1.15 10.01 8.96
CA TYR A 95 -0.84 8.61 9.38
C TYR A 95 -1.54 7.52 8.56
N ARG A 96 -2.27 7.92 7.53
CA ARG A 96 -2.98 7.08 6.57
C ARG A 96 -2.15 7.09 5.30
N TYR A 97 -1.59 5.93 4.94
CA TYR A 97 -0.74 5.71 3.78
C TYR A 97 -1.36 6.06 2.40
N ARG A 98 -2.53 6.70 2.37
CA ARG A 98 -3.38 6.91 1.19
C ARG A 98 -2.76 7.82 0.13
N PHE A 99 -1.98 8.82 0.54
CA PHE A 99 -1.40 9.81 -0.38
C PHE A 99 0.06 9.53 -0.74
N LEU A 100 0.61 8.40 -0.30
CA LEU A 100 2.00 8.01 -0.54
C LEU A 100 2.19 7.25 -1.86
N SER A 101 1.52 7.71 -2.91
CA SER A 101 1.76 7.23 -4.27
C SER A 101 2.93 8.01 -4.90
N PRO A 102 3.77 7.36 -5.75
CA PRO A 102 4.82 8.03 -6.50
C PRO A 102 4.32 9.21 -7.33
N SER A 103 3.11 9.11 -7.87
CA SER A 103 2.50 10.18 -8.65
C SER A 103 2.24 11.44 -7.81
N TYR A 104 1.87 11.31 -6.54
CA TYR A 104 1.62 12.46 -5.67
C TYR A 104 2.92 12.99 -5.09
N THR A 105 3.80 12.12 -4.59
CA THR A 105 5.07 12.53 -4.01
C THR A 105 5.96 13.21 -5.04
N LEU A 106 6.36 12.52 -6.11
CA LEU A 106 7.23 13.09 -7.14
C LEU A 106 6.51 14.13 -8.01
N GLY A 107 5.23 13.93 -8.31
CA GLY A 107 4.46 14.88 -9.10
C GLY A 107 4.25 16.22 -8.41
N LEU A 108 3.89 16.24 -7.11
CA LEU A 108 3.80 17.51 -6.36
C LEU A 108 5.17 18.13 -6.14
N SER A 109 6.20 17.33 -5.89
CA SER A 109 7.57 17.83 -5.80
C SER A 109 7.98 18.56 -7.08
N PHE A 110 7.70 17.97 -8.23
CA PHE A 110 7.98 18.58 -9.52
C PHE A 110 7.13 19.83 -9.77
N LEU A 111 5.83 19.79 -9.44
CA LEU A 111 4.95 20.97 -9.54
C LEU A 111 5.48 22.13 -8.70
N MET A 112 5.98 21.87 -7.48
CA MET A 112 6.60 22.91 -6.66
C MET A 112 7.82 23.52 -7.34
N ILE A 113 8.74 22.71 -7.86
CA ILE A 113 9.93 23.20 -8.58
C ILE A 113 9.53 24.14 -9.74
N LEU A 114 8.46 23.79 -10.47
CA LEU A 114 7.94 24.62 -11.55
C LEU A 114 7.34 25.95 -11.07
N VAL A 115 6.62 25.93 -9.94
CA VAL A 115 6.10 27.16 -9.33
C VAL A 115 7.26 28.05 -8.86
N TYR A 116 8.29 27.47 -8.24
CA TYR A 116 9.52 28.19 -7.87
C TYR A 116 10.18 28.86 -9.08
N SER A 117 10.30 28.14 -10.20
CA SER A 117 10.85 28.67 -11.45
C SER A 117 10.04 29.86 -11.98
N LYS A 118 8.70 29.79 -11.96
CA LYS A 118 7.85 30.90 -12.41
C LYS A 118 7.88 32.13 -11.50
N LEU A 119 8.17 31.94 -10.20
CA LEU A 119 8.33 33.03 -9.24
C LEU A 119 9.68 33.76 -9.39
N GLY A 120 10.53 33.36 -10.34
CA GLY A 120 11.84 33.99 -10.57
C GLY A 120 12.88 33.66 -9.49
N ILE A 121 12.63 32.61 -8.68
CA ILE A 121 13.59 32.10 -7.71
C ILE A 121 14.60 31.24 -8.49
N ASP A 122 15.89 31.35 -8.17
CA ASP A 122 16.96 30.62 -8.85
C ASP A 122 16.72 29.10 -8.81
N THR A 123 16.30 28.54 -9.96
CA THR A 123 16.14 27.10 -10.17
C THR A 123 17.32 26.46 -10.88
N SER A 124 18.45 27.15 -10.97
CA SER A 124 19.72 26.62 -11.55
C SER A 124 20.18 25.32 -10.87
N ARG A 125 19.75 25.08 -9.63
CA ARG A 125 19.99 23.85 -8.85
C ARG A 125 19.08 22.67 -9.24
N PHE A 126 18.16 22.87 -10.17
CA PHE A 126 17.26 21.86 -10.74
C PHE A 126 17.39 21.84 -12.27
N PRO A 127 18.35 21.08 -12.83
CA PRO A 127 18.57 21.08 -14.27
C PRO A 127 17.32 20.59 -15.02
N ILE A 128 16.98 21.28 -16.11
CA ILE A 128 15.84 20.94 -16.97
C ILE A 128 16.01 19.54 -17.60
N GLU A 129 17.25 19.12 -17.86
CA GLU A 129 17.56 17.78 -18.37
C GLU A 129 17.22 16.66 -17.34
N SER A 130 17.28 16.98 -16.05
CA SER A 130 16.87 16.06 -14.99
C SER A 130 15.35 15.85 -14.97
N ILE A 131 14.54 16.75 -15.57
CA ILE A 131 13.07 16.67 -15.54
C ILE A 131 12.56 15.39 -16.23
N SER A 132 13.09 15.08 -17.41
CA SER A 132 12.70 13.85 -18.12
C SER A 132 13.07 12.61 -17.30
N GLY A 133 14.25 12.60 -16.67
CA GLY A 133 14.68 11.53 -15.77
C GLY A 133 13.75 11.34 -14.55
N TRP A 134 13.24 12.44 -13.98
CA TRP A 134 12.26 12.41 -12.89
C TRP A 134 10.93 11.82 -13.30
N LEU A 135 10.43 12.17 -14.48
CA LEU A 135 9.17 11.66 -15.00
C LEU A 135 9.28 10.17 -15.36
N ILE A 136 10.41 9.73 -15.92
CA ILE A 136 10.72 8.31 -16.13
C ILE A 136 10.71 7.56 -14.81
N LEU A 137 11.41 8.08 -13.80
CA LEU A 137 11.47 7.48 -12.47
C LEU A 137 10.07 7.41 -11.81
N THR A 138 9.24 8.44 -12.03
CA THR A 138 7.83 8.44 -11.60
C THR A 138 7.04 7.33 -12.27
N GLY A 139 7.17 7.15 -13.58
CA GLY A 139 6.54 6.06 -14.34
C GLY A 139 6.97 4.68 -13.86
N MET A 140 8.27 4.49 -13.61
CA MET A 140 8.80 3.23 -13.05
C MET A 140 8.26 2.93 -11.66
N LEU A 141 8.25 3.92 -10.76
CA LEU A 141 7.72 3.73 -9.42
C LEU A 141 6.20 3.49 -9.41
N LEU A 142 5.45 4.06 -10.36
CA LEU A 142 4.03 3.73 -10.55
C LEU A 142 3.83 2.26 -10.95
N ILE A 143 4.72 1.70 -11.76
CA ILE A 143 4.70 0.27 -12.07
C ILE A 143 4.99 -0.55 -10.79
N VAL A 144 5.95 -0.12 -9.97
CA VAL A 144 6.23 -0.75 -8.66
C VAL A 144 5.00 -0.66 -7.73
N GLU A 145 4.32 0.49 -7.67
CA GLU A 145 3.07 0.66 -6.94
C GLU A 145 1.98 -0.30 -7.46
N ALA A 146 1.88 -0.48 -8.78
CA ALA A 146 0.94 -1.43 -9.37
C ALA A 146 1.24 -2.88 -8.94
N PHE A 147 2.50 -3.30 -8.89
CA PHE A 147 2.87 -4.61 -8.35
C PHE A 147 2.50 -4.76 -6.87
N LEU A 148 2.65 -3.70 -6.07
CA LEU A 148 2.20 -3.69 -4.68
C LEU A 148 0.69 -3.94 -4.58
N PHE A 149 -0.13 -3.29 -5.41
CA PHE A 149 -1.58 -3.56 -5.49
C PHE A 149 -1.89 -4.98 -5.97
N TYR A 150 -1.15 -5.49 -6.95
CA TYR A 150 -1.34 -6.83 -7.49
C TYR A 150 -1.01 -7.93 -6.47
N SER A 151 -0.04 -7.66 -5.58
CA SER A 151 0.39 -8.58 -4.52
C SER A 151 -0.62 -8.75 -3.37
N VAL A 152 -1.70 -7.97 -3.34
CA VAL A 152 -2.70 -8.01 -2.28
C VAL A 152 -3.46 -9.33 -2.32
N GLN A 153 -3.44 -10.06 -1.20
CA GLN A 153 -4.18 -11.32 -1.03
C GLN A 153 -5.35 -11.13 -0.05
N ARG A 154 -6.38 -11.98 -0.15
CA ARG A 154 -7.59 -11.91 0.72
C ARG A 154 -7.25 -11.96 2.22
N GLN A 155 -6.29 -12.79 2.60
CA GLN A 155 -5.86 -13.00 3.99
C GLN A 155 -5.12 -11.81 4.62
N GLN A 156 -5.04 -10.68 3.91
CA GLN A 156 -4.26 -9.50 4.29
C GLN A 156 -5.13 -8.23 4.35
N LEU A 157 -6.44 -8.42 4.46
CA LEU A 157 -7.43 -7.35 4.60
C LEU A 157 -7.71 -7.09 6.07
N TYR A 158 -7.63 -5.82 6.45
CA TYR A 158 -7.94 -5.35 7.79
C TYR A 158 -9.42 -5.03 7.88
N SER A 159 -10.01 -5.31 9.02
CA SER A 159 -11.41 -5.04 9.28
C SER A 159 -11.50 -3.92 10.30
N GLU A 160 -12.36 -2.93 10.06
CA GLU A 160 -12.61 -1.82 10.99
C GLU A 160 -14.11 -1.52 11.01
N ILE A 161 -14.65 -1.32 12.20
CA ILE A 161 -16.08 -1.07 12.40
C ILE A 161 -16.31 0.44 12.30
N SER A 162 -17.19 0.85 11.40
CA SER A 162 -17.48 2.27 11.15
C SER A 162 -18.99 2.54 11.19
N PRO A 163 -19.45 3.65 11.76
CA PRO A 163 -20.86 4.01 11.70
C PRO A 163 -21.27 4.33 10.26
N SER A 164 -22.40 3.79 9.82
CA SER A 164 -23.07 4.17 8.58
C SER A 164 -23.70 5.56 8.69
N TYR A 165 -23.93 6.19 7.55
CA TYR A 165 -24.81 7.37 7.44
C TYR A 165 -26.21 7.15 8.05
N ARG A 166 -26.67 5.89 8.17
CA ARG A 166 -27.95 5.51 8.80
C ARG A 166 -27.84 5.20 10.30
N GLY A 167 -26.69 5.42 10.93
CA GLY A 167 -26.46 5.10 12.35
C GLY A 167 -26.32 3.60 12.66
N LEU A 168 -26.39 2.74 11.64
CA LEU A 168 -26.09 1.31 11.76
C LEU A 168 -24.58 1.09 11.69
N TRP A 169 -24.04 0.19 12.50
CA TRP A 169 -22.63 -0.19 12.43
C TRP A 169 -22.38 -1.03 11.18
N ILE A 170 -21.42 -0.61 10.36
CA ILE A 170 -21.02 -1.33 9.15
C ILE A 170 -19.55 -1.65 9.28
N ASN A 171 -19.22 -2.89 8.94
CA ASN A 171 -17.83 -3.29 8.87
C ASN A 171 -17.23 -2.97 7.49
N GLN A 172 -16.17 -2.17 7.49
CA GLN A 172 -15.40 -1.83 6.31
C GLN A 172 -14.12 -2.65 6.29
N LEU A 173 -13.76 -3.17 5.12
CA LEU A 173 -12.47 -3.80 4.92
C LEU A 173 -11.49 -2.80 4.34
N TYR A 174 -10.23 -2.89 4.76
CA TYR A 174 -9.15 -2.00 4.36
C TYR A 174 -7.97 -2.80 3.83
N ILE A 175 -7.45 -2.39 2.69
CA ILE A 175 -6.10 -2.74 2.26
C ILE A 175 -5.16 -1.71 2.86
N ARG A 176 -4.36 -2.14 3.84
CA ARG A 176 -3.27 -1.33 4.40
C ARG A 176 -1.95 -2.01 4.12
N ARG A 177 -1.18 -1.45 3.18
CA ARG A 177 0.14 -1.96 2.85
C ARG A 177 1.12 -0.83 2.71
N SER A 178 2.37 -1.12 3.00
CA SER A 178 3.43 -0.17 2.80
C SER A 178 4.70 -0.87 2.35
N MET A 179 5.51 -0.13 1.62
CA MET A 179 6.68 -0.65 0.94
C MET A 179 7.79 0.38 1.01
N PHE A 180 8.97 -0.12 1.37
CA PHE A 180 10.20 0.65 1.39
C PHE A 180 11.05 0.25 0.18
N VAL A 181 11.41 1.19 -0.68
CA VAL A 181 12.15 0.94 -1.92
C VAL A 181 13.47 1.75 -1.87
N PRO A 182 14.53 1.22 -1.23
CA PRO A 182 15.83 1.86 -1.20
C PRO A 182 16.59 1.64 -2.51
N PHE A 183 16.73 2.67 -3.35
CA PHE A 183 17.47 2.55 -4.63
C PHE A 183 18.66 3.49 -4.71
N ILE A 184 19.67 3.11 -5.49
CA ILE A 184 20.90 3.88 -5.68
C ILE A 184 20.64 5.03 -6.67
N VAL A 185 21.17 6.20 -6.35
CA VAL A 185 21.03 7.44 -7.13
C VAL A 185 22.38 8.14 -7.27
N TYR A 186 22.62 8.76 -8.43
CA TYR A 186 23.73 9.68 -8.63
C TYR A 186 23.40 11.05 -8.02
N LEU A 187 24.24 11.52 -7.10
CA LEU A 187 24.20 12.84 -6.48
C LEU A 187 25.41 13.64 -6.98
N PRO A 188 25.24 14.78 -7.66
CA PRO A 188 26.37 15.62 -8.04
C PRO A 188 27.06 16.18 -6.78
N SER A 189 28.37 15.97 -6.64
CA SER A 189 29.18 16.37 -5.46
C SER A 189 30.04 17.62 -5.69
N GLY A 190 30.24 18.02 -6.95
CA GLY A 190 31.03 19.21 -7.29
C GLY A 190 31.63 19.13 -8.70
N THR A 191 32.57 20.02 -8.98
CA THR A 191 33.44 19.94 -10.16
C THR A 191 34.85 19.56 -9.70
N VAL A 192 35.45 18.59 -10.39
CA VAL A 192 36.84 18.20 -10.17
C VAL A 192 37.68 18.84 -11.27
N GLU A 193 38.57 19.74 -10.87
CA GLU A 193 39.61 20.25 -11.75
C GLU A 193 40.64 19.15 -12.00
N THR A 194 40.77 18.71 -13.24
CA THR A 194 41.85 17.78 -13.61
C THR A 194 43.13 18.57 -13.86
N ALA A 195 44.22 18.15 -13.21
CA ALA A 195 45.56 18.73 -13.35
C ALA A 195 46.22 18.39 -14.71
N SER A 196 45.49 18.53 -15.81
CA SER A 196 45.98 18.31 -17.17
C SER A 196 45.88 19.60 -17.99
N THR A 197 46.75 19.75 -18.99
CA THR A 197 46.85 20.94 -19.86
C THR A 197 45.57 21.25 -20.63
N PHE A 198 44.58 20.35 -20.59
CA PHE A 198 43.21 20.55 -21.06
C PHE A 198 42.27 20.64 -19.85
N SER A 199 42.13 21.83 -19.28
CA SER A 199 41.21 22.11 -18.17
C SER A 199 39.76 21.88 -18.62
N THR A 200 39.30 20.63 -18.54
CA THR A 200 37.90 20.28 -18.76
C THR A 200 37.25 20.16 -17.39
N GLU A 201 36.29 21.03 -17.09
CA GLU A 201 35.49 20.93 -15.87
C GLU A 201 34.70 19.60 -15.91
N LEU A 202 35.03 18.69 -15.01
CA LEU A 202 34.36 17.40 -14.89
C LEU A 202 33.43 17.45 -13.69
N ILE A 203 32.15 17.13 -13.90
CA ILE A 203 31.19 17.01 -12.80
C ILE A 203 31.47 15.68 -12.08
N SER A 204 31.73 15.75 -10.77
CA SER A 204 31.85 14.57 -9.91
C SER A 204 30.49 14.15 -9.41
N PHE A 205 30.30 12.83 -9.35
CA PHE A 205 29.09 12.22 -8.82
C PHE A 205 29.45 11.29 -7.67
N GLN A 206 28.64 11.34 -6.63
CA GLN A 206 28.63 10.40 -5.53
C GLN A 206 27.41 9.48 -5.66
N LEU A 207 27.61 8.19 -5.40
CA LEU A 207 26.49 7.24 -5.30
C LEU A 207 25.94 7.23 -3.88
N THR A 208 24.62 7.42 -3.75
CA THR A 208 23.90 7.38 -2.47
C THR A 208 22.65 6.50 -2.59
N ILE A 209 22.15 5.96 -1.48
CA ILE A 209 20.87 5.24 -1.47
C ILE A 209 19.76 6.22 -1.08
N PHE A 210 18.72 6.30 -1.90
CA PHE A 210 17.51 7.07 -1.63
C PHE A 210 16.40 6.17 -1.08
N PRO A 211 15.95 6.40 0.17
CA PRO A 211 14.90 5.62 0.83
C PRO A 211 13.50 6.06 0.37
N PHE A 212 12.97 5.48 -0.72
CA PHE A 212 11.66 5.86 -1.23
C PHE A 212 10.51 5.08 -0.57
N PHE A 213 9.39 5.75 -0.31
CA PHE A 213 8.26 5.17 0.40
C PHE A 213 6.98 5.13 -0.44
N ILE A 214 6.37 3.94 -0.54
CA ILE A 214 5.09 3.72 -1.23
C ILE A 214 4.09 3.16 -0.23
N GLY A 215 2.90 3.75 -0.19
CA GLY A 215 1.85 3.41 0.77
C GLY A 215 0.49 3.19 0.12
N LEU A 216 -0.24 2.18 0.61
CA LEU A 216 -1.61 1.85 0.24
C LEU A 216 -2.50 1.94 1.48
N ASN A 217 -3.59 2.70 1.38
CA ASN A 217 -4.67 2.67 2.36
C ASN A 217 -6.01 2.90 1.65
N GLU A 218 -6.65 1.80 1.26
CA GLU A 218 -7.88 1.81 0.46
C GLU A 218 -8.97 1.00 1.16
N VAL A 219 -10.19 1.57 1.19
CA VAL A 219 -11.39 0.85 1.64
C VAL A 219 -11.82 -0.08 0.51
N VAL A 220 -12.15 -1.31 0.85
CA VAL A 220 -12.62 -2.33 -0.08
C VAL A 220 -13.94 -2.91 0.40
N GLU A 221 -14.83 -3.14 -0.56
CA GLU A 221 -16.12 -3.75 -0.30
C GLU A 221 -15.99 -5.28 -0.19
N GLN A 222 -16.78 -5.87 0.72
CA GLN A 222 -16.74 -7.29 1.09
C GLN A 222 -17.05 -8.28 -0.05
N GLN A 223 -17.48 -7.81 -1.23
CA GLN A 223 -17.82 -8.70 -2.36
C GLN A 223 -16.76 -8.68 -3.48
N GLU A 224 -15.89 -7.68 -3.54
CA GLU A 224 -14.90 -7.51 -4.62
C GLU A 224 -13.46 -7.35 -4.12
N GLU A 225 -13.18 -7.90 -2.94
CA GLU A 225 -11.97 -7.65 -2.15
C GLU A 225 -10.62 -7.74 -2.91
N VAL A 226 -10.37 -8.87 -3.59
CA VAL A 226 -9.17 -9.07 -4.42
C VAL A 226 -9.31 -8.56 -5.87
N PRO A 227 -10.44 -8.79 -6.59
CA PRO A 227 -10.55 -8.32 -7.96
C PRO A 227 -10.46 -6.79 -8.05
N LEU A 228 -10.90 -6.03 -7.04
CA LEU A 228 -10.78 -4.57 -7.03
C LEU A 228 -9.33 -4.09 -6.93
N ALA A 229 -8.52 -4.71 -6.05
CA ALA A 229 -7.10 -4.40 -5.94
C ALA A 229 -6.35 -4.70 -7.25
N GLN A 230 -6.66 -5.84 -7.88
CA GLN A 230 -6.07 -6.24 -9.16
C GLN A 230 -6.54 -5.37 -10.33
N ARG A 231 -7.81 -4.92 -10.35
CA ARG A 231 -8.29 -3.93 -11.34
C ARG A 231 -7.55 -2.61 -11.18
N LYS A 232 -7.42 -2.08 -9.95
CA LYS A 232 -6.60 -0.89 -9.66
C LYS A 232 -5.15 -1.08 -10.12
N ALA A 233 -4.54 -2.23 -9.82
CA ALA A 233 -3.18 -2.55 -10.25
C ALA A 233 -3.02 -2.41 -11.77
N LYS A 234 -3.94 -2.99 -12.56
CA LYS A 234 -3.89 -2.91 -14.03
C LYS A 234 -3.96 -1.46 -14.53
N TYR A 235 -4.86 -0.65 -13.99
CA TYR A 235 -4.96 0.76 -14.38
C TYR A 235 -3.74 1.57 -13.98
N ILE A 236 -3.18 1.34 -12.79
CA ILE A 236 -1.95 2.02 -12.33
C ILE A 236 -0.75 1.59 -13.17
N ALA A 237 -0.64 0.30 -13.52
CA ALA A 237 0.41 -0.20 -14.39
C ALA A 237 0.32 0.42 -15.79
N LEU A 238 -0.89 0.48 -16.36
CA LEU A 238 -1.12 1.14 -17.65
C LEU A 238 -0.74 2.62 -17.58
N LEU A 239 -1.13 3.32 -16.52
CA LEU A 239 -0.74 4.71 -16.31
C LEU A 239 0.78 4.86 -16.20
N GLY A 240 1.46 3.98 -15.47
CA GLY A 240 2.93 3.98 -15.36
C GLY A 240 3.61 3.81 -16.72
N VAL A 241 3.12 2.91 -17.56
CA VAL A 241 3.63 2.71 -18.93
C VAL A 241 3.39 3.93 -19.80
N ILE A 242 2.21 4.56 -19.73
CA ILE A 242 1.89 5.79 -20.47
C ILE A 242 2.82 6.94 -20.03
N VAL A 243 2.96 7.15 -18.72
CA VAL A 243 3.82 8.19 -18.14
C VAL A 243 5.27 7.98 -18.57
N MET A 244 5.78 6.75 -18.46
CA MET A 244 7.14 6.43 -18.87
C MET A 244 7.37 6.65 -20.38
N SER A 245 6.41 6.26 -21.22
CA SER A 245 6.51 6.44 -22.68
C SER A 245 6.52 7.91 -23.06
N LEU A 246 5.67 8.72 -22.44
CA LEU A 246 5.64 10.17 -22.67
C LEU A 246 6.88 10.88 -22.13
N ALA A 247 7.42 10.42 -20.99
CA ALA A 247 8.67 10.93 -20.42
C ALA A 247 9.90 10.61 -21.29
N ILE A 248 9.90 9.48 -22.00
CA ILE A 248 10.94 9.21 -23.01
C ILE A 248 10.76 10.15 -24.20
N GLY A 249 9.51 10.39 -24.64
CA GLY A 249 9.20 11.35 -25.71
C GLY A 249 9.58 12.79 -25.36
N SER A 250 9.64 13.15 -24.08
CA SER A 250 10.01 14.51 -23.66
C SER A 250 11.47 14.87 -23.89
N TYR A 251 12.35 13.89 -24.13
CA TYR A 251 13.71 14.17 -24.60
C TYR A 251 13.74 14.78 -26.00
N VAL A 252 12.74 14.47 -26.83
CA VAL A 252 12.64 15.02 -28.19
C VAL A 252 11.78 16.29 -28.20
N ILE A 253 10.71 16.32 -27.40
CA ILE A 253 9.72 17.41 -27.39
C ILE A 253 9.50 17.90 -25.95
N SER A 254 10.06 19.07 -25.60
CA SER A 254 10.04 19.60 -24.23
C SER A 254 8.64 19.83 -23.65
N TRP A 255 7.62 20.08 -24.49
CA TRP A 255 6.23 20.26 -24.03
C TRP A 255 5.64 18.97 -23.42
N PHE A 256 6.14 17.80 -23.81
CA PHE A 256 5.64 16.52 -23.30
C PHE A 256 5.91 16.36 -21.81
N SER A 257 6.94 16.99 -21.23
CA SER A 257 7.17 16.94 -19.78
C SER A 257 5.98 17.45 -18.97
N TRP A 258 5.36 18.55 -19.42
CA TRP A 258 4.17 19.13 -18.79
C TRP A 258 2.96 18.23 -18.89
N VAL A 259 2.72 17.70 -20.10
CA VAL A 259 1.61 16.79 -20.37
C VAL A 259 1.76 15.51 -19.54
N THR A 260 2.98 14.97 -19.46
CA THR A 260 3.31 13.78 -18.68
C THR A 260 3.04 13.97 -17.20
N LEU A 261 3.45 15.11 -16.63
CA LEU A 261 3.17 15.44 -15.23
C LEU A 261 1.66 15.48 -14.96
N CYS A 262 0.92 16.21 -15.79
CA CYS A 262 -0.53 16.33 -15.65
C CYS A 262 -1.21 14.96 -15.73
N ILE A 263 -0.80 14.12 -16.68
CA ILE A 263 -1.32 12.76 -16.84
C ILE A 263 -0.99 11.88 -15.64
N ALA A 264 0.22 11.99 -15.08
CA ALA A 264 0.60 11.23 -13.89
C ALA A 264 -0.34 11.56 -12.71
N ILE A 265 -0.46 12.84 -12.35
CA ILE A 265 -1.25 13.29 -11.19
C ILE A 265 -2.75 13.10 -11.43
N LEU A 266 -3.29 13.63 -12.53
CA LEU A 266 -4.72 13.58 -12.82
C LEU A 266 -5.17 12.16 -13.12
N GLY A 267 -4.37 11.39 -13.83
CA GLY A 267 -4.67 9.99 -14.11
C GLY A 267 -4.71 9.16 -12.82
N ARG A 268 -3.78 9.38 -11.88
CA ARG A 268 -3.81 8.67 -10.58
C ARG A 268 -5.07 9.03 -9.78
N LEU A 269 -5.43 10.32 -9.76
CA LEU A 269 -6.66 10.81 -9.12
C LEU A 269 -7.92 10.21 -9.77
N PHE A 270 -7.95 10.19 -11.11
CA PHE A 270 -9.05 9.63 -11.88
C PHE A 270 -9.23 8.14 -11.58
N ILE A 271 -8.15 7.34 -11.56
CA ILE A 271 -8.22 5.91 -11.20
C ILE A 271 -8.78 5.73 -9.78
N GLN A 272 -8.38 6.59 -8.83
CA GLN A 272 -8.88 6.51 -7.46
C GLN A 272 -10.39 6.77 -7.39
N TYR A 273 -10.90 7.75 -8.14
CA TYR A 273 -12.32 8.09 -8.18
C TYR A 273 -13.14 7.07 -8.98
N TYR A 274 -12.69 6.73 -10.20
CA TYR A 274 -13.39 5.84 -11.13
C TYR A 274 -13.66 4.47 -10.50
N VAL A 275 -12.64 3.85 -9.91
CA VAL A 275 -12.81 2.54 -9.29
C VAL A 275 -13.73 2.62 -8.07
N LYS A 276 -13.67 3.70 -7.28
CA LYS A 276 -14.55 3.89 -6.11
C LYS A 276 -16.01 4.10 -6.51
N ALA A 277 -16.27 4.84 -7.60
CA ALA A 277 -17.61 5.09 -8.09
C ALA A 277 -18.29 3.82 -8.63
N ASP A 278 -17.50 2.92 -9.24
CA ASP A 278 -17.98 1.63 -9.74
C ASP A 278 -18.40 0.70 -8.57
N THR A 279 -17.65 0.72 -7.46
CA THR A 279 -17.96 -0.12 -6.28
C THR A 279 -19.24 0.31 -5.57
N MET A 280 -19.47 1.63 -5.41
CA MET A 280 -20.66 2.16 -4.72
C MET A 280 -22.00 1.72 -5.33
N ARG A 281 -22.02 1.26 -6.59
CA ARG A 281 -23.22 0.70 -7.24
C ARG A 281 -23.58 -0.71 -6.76
N SER A 282 -22.64 -1.44 -6.15
CA SER A 282 -22.81 -2.82 -5.68
C SER A 282 -23.32 -2.93 -4.23
N TYR A 283 -23.47 -1.80 -3.52
CA TYR A 283 -23.85 -1.71 -2.12
C TYR A 283 -25.27 -2.25 -1.78
N TYR A 284 -26.09 -2.59 -2.79
CA TYR A 284 -27.52 -2.82 -2.61
C TYR A 284 -27.96 -4.29 -2.50
N PHE A 285 -27.06 -5.29 -2.57
CA PHE A 285 -27.47 -6.69 -2.78
C PHE A 285 -27.16 -7.73 -1.70
N ALA A 286 -26.71 -7.38 -0.49
CA ALA A 286 -26.50 -8.40 0.55
C ALA A 286 -26.97 -8.00 1.94
N LEU A 287 -28.29 -7.88 2.09
CA LEU A 287 -28.95 -8.27 3.34
C LEU A 287 -29.77 -9.53 3.04
N LYS A 288 -29.19 -10.69 3.30
CA LYS A 288 -29.95 -11.91 3.59
C LYS A 288 -29.50 -12.39 4.96
N ASP A 289 -30.45 -12.82 5.79
CA ASP A 289 -30.37 -13.20 7.21
C ASP A 289 -29.39 -14.36 7.55
N GLN A 290 -28.16 -14.35 7.05
CA GLN A 290 -27.18 -15.41 7.32
C GLN A 290 -25.94 -14.84 8.02
N LEU A 291 -25.45 -15.60 9.00
CA LEU A 291 -24.28 -15.23 9.79
C LEU A 291 -23.02 -15.28 8.92
N LYS A 292 -22.55 -14.10 8.49
CA LYS A 292 -21.40 -13.96 7.61
C LYS A 292 -20.11 -13.76 8.40
N VAL A 293 -19.08 -14.52 8.04
CA VAL A 293 -17.73 -14.42 8.58
C VAL A 293 -17.09 -13.13 8.09
N LEU A 294 -16.67 -12.30 9.04
CA LEU A 294 -16.06 -11.00 8.77
C LEU A 294 -14.61 -11.16 8.38
N THR A 295 -13.86 -11.80 9.27
CA THR A 295 -12.44 -12.06 9.15
C THR A 295 -12.09 -13.23 10.04
N VAL A 296 -11.01 -13.89 9.67
CA VAL A 296 -10.44 -15.02 10.40
C VAL A 296 -9.08 -14.60 10.90
N ILE A 297 -8.84 -14.83 12.19
CA ILE A 297 -7.56 -14.50 12.82
C ILE A 297 -6.48 -15.38 12.24
N ARG A 298 -5.36 -14.78 11.82
CA ARG A 298 -4.21 -15.52 11.29
C ARG A 298 -3.69 -16.53 12.31
N ASP A 299 -3.29 -17.69 11.81
CA ASP A 299 -2.77 -18.81 12.60
C ASP A 299 -3.77 -19.41 13.61
N SER A 300 -5.03 -18.95 13.59
CA SER A 300 -6.11 -19.51 14.40
C SER A 300 -6.59 -20.86 13.87
N TYR A 301 -7.41 -21.55 14.66
CA TYR A 301 -7.96 -22.82 14.24
C TYR A 301 -8.85 -22.68 12.99
N ALA A 302 -9.64 -21.61 12.89
CA ALA A 302 -10.47 -21.32 11.72
C ALA A 302 -9.66 -21.07 10.44
N ASP A 303 -8.47 -20.44 10.55
CA ASP A 303 -7.55 -20.24 9.43
C ASP A 303 -7.05 -21.59 8.89
N ARG A 304 -6.67 -22.49 9.80
CA ARG A 304 -6.24 -23.87 9.47
C ARG A 304 -7.37 -24.73 8.90
N LEU A 305 -8.62 -24.40 9.22
CA LEU A 305 -9.80 -25.05 8.64
C LEU A 305 -10.13 -24.56 7.23
N GLY A 306 -9.47 -23.48 6.75
CA GLY A 306 -9.74 -22.89 5.44
C GLY A 306 -11.03 -22.06 5.40
N ILE A 307 -11.49 -21.59 6.56
CA ILE A 307 -12.58 -20.61 6.64
C ILE A 307 -11.99 -19.27 6.20
N GLU A 308 -12.71 -18.57 5.32
CA GLU A 308 -12.26 -17.33 4.72
C GLU A 308 -13.21 -16.19 5.04
N SER A 309 -12.70 -14.95 4.99
CA SER A 309 -13.53 -13.75 5.04
C SER A 309 -14.61 -13.81 3.94
N GLY A 310 -15.85 -13.51 4.32
CA GLY A 310 -17.00 -13.54 3.44
C GLY A 310 -17.74 -14.89 3.37
N ASP A 311 -17.23 -15.96 4.00
CA ASP A 311 -17.96 -17.23 4.13
C ASP A 311 -19.25 -17.02 4.94
N GLU A 312 -20.39 -17.52 4.46
CA GLU A 312 -21.67 -17.58 5.17
C GLU A 312 -21.77 -18.92 5.88
N ILE A 313 -21.88 -18.93 7.21
CA ILE A 313 -22.01 -20.16 7.99
C ILE A 313 -23.48 -20.58 8.00
N ILE A 314 -23.78 -21.70 7.33
CA ILE A 314 -25.14 -22.20 7.18
C ILE A 314 -25.50 -23.19 8.30
N ARG A 315 -24.59 -24.12 8.59
CA ARG A 315 -24.79 -25.12 9.65
C ARG A 315 -23.52 -25.42 10.43
N VAL A 316 -23.68 -25.64 11.73
CA VAL A 316 -22.62 -26.16 12.62
C VAL A 316 -23.18 -27.36 13.37
N ASN A 317 -22.47 -28.49 13.32
CA ASN A 317 -22.86 -29.75 13.97
C ASN A 317 -24.28 -30.28 13.63
N GLY A 318 -24.85 -29.81 12.51
CA GLY A 318 -26.20 -30.16 12.06
C GLY A 318 -27.26 -29.09 12.35
N SER A 319 -26.98 -28.16 13.26
CA SER A 319 -27.86 -27.03 13.60
C SER A 319 -27.75 -25.90 12.58
N LEU A 320 -28.90 -25.30 12.22
CA LEU A 320 -28.98 -24.11 11.36
C LEU A 320 -28.54 -22.87 12.15
N ILE A 321 -27.66 -22.07 11.58
CA ILE A 321 -27.10 -20.89 12.24
C ILE A 321 -27.68 -19.64 11.58
N LYS A 322 -28.32 -18.78 12.36
CA LYS A 322 -28.78 -17.46 11.92
C LYS A 322 -28.05 -16.34 12.65
N ASN A 323 -27.85 -16.51 13.95
CA ASN A 323 -27.24 -15.52 14.83
C ASN A 323 -25.96 -16.05 15.49
N ILE A 324 -25.21 -15.14 16.13
CA ILE A 324 -24.02 -15.48 16.90
C ILE A 324 -24.32 -16.44 18.05
N ASP A 325 -25.47 -16.29 18.70
CA ASP A 325 -25.87 -17.12 19.83
C ASP A 325 -26.07 -18.57 19.39
N ASP A 326 -26.79 -18.77 18.28
CA ASP A 326 -26.95 -20.10 17.65
C ASP A 326 -25.58 -20.73 17.34
N PHE A 327 -24.64 -19.92 16.85
CA PHE A 327 -23.29 -20.38 16.52
C PHE A 327 -22.54 -20.83 17.77
N ASN A 328 -22.55 -20.01 18.82
CA ASN A 328 -21.91 -20.32 20.09
C ASN A 328 -22.53 -21.57 20.73
N GLU A 329 -23.86 -21.68 20.72
CA GLU A 329 -24.59 -22.84 21.25
C GLU A 329 -24.28 -24.13 20.48
N ALA A 330 -24.25 -24.09 19.14
CA ALA A 330 -23.88 -25.24 18.32
C ALA A 330 -22.42 -25.70 18.54
N LEU A 331 -21.57 -24.81 19.07
CA LEU A 331 -20.18 -25.06 19.41
C LEU A 331 -19.99 -25.70 20.80
N TYR A 332 -20.94 -25.52 21.71
CA TYR A 332 -20.92 -26.10 23.04
C TYR A 332 -21.16 -27.62 23.07
N ASP A 333 -21.53 -28.27 21.94
CA ASP A 333 -21.68 -29.73 21.86
C ASP A 333 -20.41 -30.46 22.37
N GLU A 334 -20.57 -31.45 23.24
CA GLU A 334 -19.47 -32.16 23.92
C GLU A 334 -18.57 -32.95 22.95
N LYS A 335 -19.06 -33.27 21.75
CA LYS A 335 -18.31 -34.07 20.77
C LYS A 335 -17.00 -33.40 20.38
N ASN A 336 -15.86 -34.09 20.48
CA ASN A 336 -14.55 -33.61 20.00
C ASN A 336 -14.44 -33.45 18.48
N THR A 337 -15.56 -33.37 17.74
CA THR A 337 -15.59 -33.17 16.29
C THR A 337 -16.47 -31.98 15.96
N ILE A 338 -15.97 -31.09 15.12
CA ILE A 338 -16.74 -29.99 14.54
C ILE A 338 -17.08 -30.31 13.09
N LYS A 339 -18.34 -30.11 12.71
CA LYS A 339 -18.82 -30.10 11.33
C LYS A 339 -19.33 -28.71 10.97
N ILE A 340 -18.67 -28.00 10.05
CA ILE A 340 -19.08 -26.68 9.58
C ILE A 340 -19.46 -26.78 8.12
N HIS A 341 -20.65 -26.29 7.79
CA HIS A 341 -21.10 -26.10 6.43
C HIS A 341 -21.14 -24.60 6.17
N ALA A 342 -20.23 -24.13 5.30
CA ALA A 342 -20.14 -22.74 4.91
C ALA A 342 -20.30 -22.60 3.40
N TYR A 343 -20.89 -21.50 2.96
CA TYR A 343 -20.98 -21.14 1.55
C TYR A 343 -20.30 -19.80 1.34
N ASN A 344 -19.41 -19.73 0.36
CA ASN A 344 -18.80 -18.47 -0.01
C ASN A 344 -19.54 -17.89 -1.23
N PRO A 345 -20.36 -16.84 -1.07
CA PRO A 345 -21.09 -16.24 -2.20
C PRO A 345 -20.16 -15.60 -3.24
N ILE A 346 -18.93 -15.25 -2.87
CA ILE A 346 -17.94 -14.60 -3.74
C ILE A 346 -17.26 -15.63 -4.64
N THR A 347 -16.79 -16.74 -4.06
CA THR A 347 -16.12 -17.81 -4.83
C THR A 347 -17.13 -18.85 -5.36
N LYS A 348 -18.40 -18.76 -4.95
CA LYS A 348 -19.47 -19.74 -5.20
C LYS A 348 -19.09 -21.16 -4.77
N THR A 349 -18.31 -21.28 -3.70
CA THR A 349 -17.86 -22.58 -3.18
C THR A 349 -18.66 -23.00 -1.97
N ASN A 350 -19.03 -24.28 -1.93
CA ASN A 350 -19.58 -24.93 -0.74
C ASN A 350 -18.44 -25.61 0.00
N LYS A 351 -18.21 -25.23 1.25
CA LYS A 351 -17.20 -25.82 2.14
C LYS A 351 -17.92 -26.69 3.17
N GLN A 352 -17.58 -27.98 3.19
CA GLN A 352 -17.96 -28.89 4.27
C GLN A 352 -16.71 -29.33 5.00
N ILE A 353 -16.55 -28.84 6.23
CA ILE A 353 -15.36 -29.04 7.04
C ILE A 353 -15.73 -29.97 8.18
N LYS A 354 -15.06 -31.12 8.29
CA LYS A 354 -15.19 -32.05 9.42
C LYS A 354 -13.81 -32.33 10.02
N ARG A 355 -13.57 -31.90 11.26
CA ARG A 355 -12.29 -32.08 11.95
C ARG A 355 -12.48 -32.37 13.44
N THR A 356 -11.55 -33.12 14.01
CA THR A 356 -11.43 -33.31 15.46
C THR A 356 -10.82 -32.06 16.08
N ILE A 357 -11.45 -31.47 17.09
CA ILE A 357 -11.04 -30.20 17.71
C ILE A 357 -10.97 -30.36 19.23
N SER A 358 -9.95 -29.75 19.85
CA SER A 358 -9.82 -29.69 21.31
C SER A 358 -10.81 -28.69 21.92
N GLN A 359 -11.28 -28.91 23.15
CA GLN A 359 -12.19 -27.98 23.84
C GLN A 359 -11.64 -26.55 23.97
N LYS A 360 -10.32 -26.40 24.12
CA LYS A 360 -9.65 -25.09 24.15
C LYS A 360 -9.77 -24.35 22.83
N ASP A 361 -9.64 -25.08 21.71
CA ASP A 361 -9.72 -24.52 20.36
C ASP A 361 -11.17 -24.27 19.93
N LYS A 362 -12.14 -25.03 20.46
CA LYS A 362 -13.57 -24.74 20.29
C LYS A 362 -13.94 -23.36 20.82
N ARG A 363 -13.49 -23.02 22.03
CA ARG A 363 -13.75 -21.70 22.63
C ARG A 363 -13.07 -20.55 21.88
N ASN A 364 -11.97 -20.83 21.18
CA ASN A 364 -11.16 -19.84 20.49
C ASN A 364 -10.93 -20.20 19.01
N LEU A 365 -12.02 -20.43 18.27
CA LEU A 365 -11.96 -20.73 16.83
C LEU A 365 -11.22 -19.65 16.03
N GLY A 366 -11.30 -18.39 16.47
CA GLY A 366 -10.66 -17.25 15.81
C GLY A 366 -11.48 -16.62 14.68
N ILE A 367 -12.79 -16.87 14.66
CA ILE A 367 -13.74 -16.24 13.73
C ILE A 367 -14.24 -14.94 14.37
N VAL A 368 -14.36 -13.90 13.55
CA VAL A 368 -15.00 -12.63 13.91
C VAL A 368 -16.23 -12.45 13.04
N PHE A 369 -17.34 -12.02 13.63
CA PHE A 369 -18.62 -11.80 12.95
C PHE A 369 -18.97 -10.31 12.91
N ILE A 370 -19.95 -9.94 12.07
CA ILE A 370 -20.47 -8.56 12.02
C ILE A 370 -21.21 -8.26 13.34
N MET A 371 -20.67 -7.35 14.15
CA MET A 371 -21.23 -6.95 15.45
C MET A 371 -21.12 -5.44 15.68
N LYS A 372 -21.79 -4.95 16.73
CA LYS A 372 -21.51 -3.61 17.29
C LYS A 372 -20.07 -3.58 17.87
N PRO A 373 -19.41 -2.41 17.91
CA PRO A 373 -18.06 -2.29 18.48
C PRO A 373 -18.01 -2.80 19.91
N TYR A 374 -16.92 -3.51 20.27
CA TYR A 374 -16.73 -4.00 21.64
C TYR A 374 -16.76 -2.87 22.69
N SER A 375 -16.30 -1.67 22.35
CA SER A 375 -16.34 -0.49 23.24
C SER A 375 -17.75 -0.05 23.64
N ASP A 376 -18.76 -0.31 22.82
CA ASP A 376 -20.15 0.12 23.03
C ASP A 376 -21.07 -1.00 23.56
N GLY A 377 -20.55 -2.22 23.65
CA GLY A 377 -21.29 -3.42 24.04
C GLY A 377 -20.39 -4.40 24.76
N GLY A 378 -19.88 -4.00 25.93
CA GLY A 378 -19.27 -4.93 26.85
C GLY A 378 -20.33 -5.92 27.35
N GLN A 379 -20.07 -7.21 27.13
CA GLN A 379 -20.82 -8.42 27.53
C GLN A 379 -21.83 -8.97 26.50
N SER A 380 -21.37 -9.99 25.76
CA SER A 380 -21.98 -11.34 25.71
C SER A 380 -21.09 -12.28 24.90
#